data_AF-A0A352YZ80-F1
#
_entry.id   AF-A0A352YZ80-F1
#
_cell.length_a   1.000
_cell.length_b   1.000
_cell.length_c   1.000
_cell.angle_alpha   90.00
_cell.angle_beta   90.00
_cell.angle_gamma   90.00
#
_symmetry.space_group_name_H-M   'P 1'
#
loop_
_entity.id
_entity.type
_entity.pdbx_description
1 polymer ?
#
loop_
_entity_poly.entity_id
_entity_poly.type
_entity_poly.pdbx_seq_one_letter_code
_entity_poly.pdbx_strand_id
1 'polypeptide(L)' 'AKAILTENSKVLMAENHYGDGYVFAIGDPWIYNEYIDHALLPESFENLKAAKNLTDLLLGKVKK' A
#
# COMPACT_ATOMS: atom_id res chain seq x y z
N ALA A 1 -3.84 5.30 -15.47
CA ALA A 1 -3.07 5.06 -14.23
C ALA A 1 -2.29 6.32 -13.88
N LYS A 2 -2.30 6.71 -12.60
CA LYS A 2 -1.65 7.90 -12.05
C LYS A 2 -0.56 7.46 -11.06
N ALA A 3 0.65 7.97 -11.22
CA ALA A 3 1.71 7.78 -10.23
C ALA A 3 1.37 8.57 -8.96
N ILE A 4 1.49 7.93 -7.80
CA ILE A 4 1.24 8.53 -6.48
C ILE A 4 2.48 8.53 -5.60
N LEU A 5 3.48 7.71 -5.95
CA LEU A 5 4.82 7.76 -5.36
C LEU A 5 5.85 7.53 -6.46
N THR A 6 6.80 8.46 -6.57
CA THR A 6 7.93 8.37 -7.50
C THR A 6 9.21 8.71 -6.75
N GLU A 7 10.23 7.88 -6.91
CA GLU A 7 11.55 8.09 -6.33
C GLU A 7 12.61 7.78 -7.38
N ASN A 8 13.64 8.62 -7.52
CA ASN A 8 14.71 8.42 -8.49
C ASN A 8 14.19 8.17 -9.93
N SER A 9 13.16 8.93 -10.33
CA SER A 9 12.45 8.79 -11.61
C SER A 9 11.79 7.42 -11.85
N LYS A 10 11.62 6.59 -10.82
CA LYS A 10 10.90 5.32 -10.85
C LYS A 10 9.58 5.46 -10.10
N VAL A 11 8.50 5.00 -10.72
CA VAL A 11 7.18 4.95 -10.07
C VAL A 11 7.15 3.76 -9.11
N LEU A 12 7.03 4.03 -7.81
CA LEU A 12 6.98 3.00 -6.76
C LEU A 12 5.54 2.58 -6.44
N MET A 13 4.58 3.51 -6.59
CA MET A 13 3.15 3.25 -6.40
C MET A 13 2.33 4.01 -7.44
N ALA A 14 1.26 3.38 -7.92
CA ALA A 14 0.31 3.95 -8.85
C ALA A 14 -1.13 3.54 -8.50
N GLU A 15 -2.07 4.42 -8.82
CA GLU A 15 -3.50 4.15 -8.70
C GLU A 15 -4.22 4.35 -10.03
N ASN A 16 -5.39 3.71 -10.18
CA ASN A 16 -6.29 3.98 -11.29
C ASN A 16 -7.73 3.61 -10.90
N HIS A 17 -8.71 4.28 -11.49
CA HIS A 17 -10.05 3.72 -11.59
C HIS A 17 -10.18 2.98 -12.92
N TYR A 18 -10.76 1.78 -12.89
CA TYR A 18 -11.02 0.99 -14.10
C TYR A 18 -12.40 0.33 -13.99
N GLY A 19 -13.34 0.80 -14.83
CA GLY A 19 -14.76 0.51 -14.63
C GLY A 19 -15.22 1.00 -13.25
N ASP A 20 -15.93 0.14 -12.51
CA ASP A 20 -16.32 0.39 -11.13
C ASP A 20 -15.22 0.06 -10.09
N GLY A 21 -14.08 -0.45 -10.53
CA GLY A 21 -12.98 -0.85 -9.65
C GLY A 21 -12.00 0.28 -9.31
N TYR A 22 -11.39 0.19 -8.13
CA TYR A 22 -10.18 0.91 -7.76
C TYR A 22 -8.99 -0.03 -7.83
N VAL A 23 -7.98 0.34 -8.62
CA VAL A 23 -6.74 -0.42 -8.80
C VAL A 23 -5.62 0.32 -8.11
N PHE A 24 -4.92 -0.36 -7.22
CA PHE A 24 -3.72 0.12 -6.55
C PHE A 24 -2.58 -0.85 -6.83
N ALA A 25 -1.44 -0.33 -7.28
CA ALA A 25 -0.23 -1.10 -7.58
C ALA A 25 0.95 -0.55 -6.79
N ILE A 26 1.74 -1.45 -6.22
CA ILE A 26 2.93 -1.15 -5.40
C ILE A 26 4.04 -2.14 -5.75
N GLY A 27 5.29 -1.66 -5.81
CA GLY A 27 6.43 -2.48 -6.20
C GLY A 27 6.80 -3.57 -5.21
N ASP A 28 7.00 -3.21 -3.94
CA ASP A 28 7.35 -4.13 -2.85
C ASP A 28 6.42 -3.87 -1.66
N PRO A 29 5.30 -4.61 -1.53
CA PRO A 29 4.43 -4.52 -0.39
C PRO A 29 5.05 -5.32 0.75
N TRP A 30 5.78 -4.64 1.63
CA TRP A 30 6.31 -5.15 2.90
C TRP A 30 5.26 -5.67 3.91
N ILE A 31 4.03 -5.90 3.46
CA ILE A 31 2.88 -6.43 4.19
C ILE A 31 2.91 -7.97 4.07
N TYR A 32 3.95 -8.57 4.65
CA TYR A 32 4.07 -10.02 4.83
C TYR A 32 3.84 -10.37 6.29
N ASN A 33 3.21 -11.50 6.58
CA ASN A 33 2.90 -11.92 7.96
C ASN A 33 4.15 -11.90 8.85
N GLU A 34 5.30 -12.25 8.30
CA GLU A 34 6.60 -12.29 8.96
C GLU A 34 7.17 -10.90 9.31
N TYR A 35 6.68 -9.84 8.68
CA TYR A 35 7.13 -8.46 8.86
C TYR A 35 6.11 -7.57 9.58
N ILE A 36 4.91 -8.09 9.83
CA ILE A 36 3.91 -7.43 10.65
C ILE A 36 4.24 -7.65 12.13
N ASP A 37 3.98 -6.62 12.95
CA ASP A 37 4.13 -6.67 14.41
C ASP A 37 5.53 -7.08 14.89
N HIS A 38 6.56 -6.68 14.11
CA HIS A 38 7.97 -6.86 14.45
C HIS A 38 8.41 -8.33 14.64
N ALA A 39 7.68 -9.28 14.04
CA ALA A 39 7.99 -10.70 14.15
C ALA A 39 9.42 -11.03 13.66
N LEU A 40 9.84 -10.49 12.51
CA LEU A 40 11.21 -10.60 12.00
C LEU A 40 11.91 -9.26 11.72
N LEU A 41 11.26 -8.12 11.96
CA LEU A 41 11.82 -6.78 11.71
C LEU A 41 11.93 -5.96 13.00
N PRO A 42 12.94 -5.05 13.12
CA PRO A 42 13.05 -4.14 14.26
C PRO A 42 11.82 -3.26 14.46
N GLU A 43 11.57 -2.84 15.71
CA GLU A 43 10.45 -1.96 16.08
C GLU A 43 10.36 -0.64 15.29
N SER A 44 11.49 -0.19 14.74
CA SER A 44 11.56 1.02 13.89
C SER A 44 10.78 0.90 12.58
N PHE A 45 10.41 -0.31 12.17
CA PHE A 45 9.61 -0.54 10.95
C PHE A 45 8.11 -0.36 11.24
N GLU A 46 7.43 0.43 10.42
CA GLU A 46 6.02 0.77 10.59
C GLU A 46 5.05 -0.13 9.80
N ASN A 47 5.42 -1.38 9.49
CA ASN A 47 4.67 -2.24 8.56
C ASN A 47 3.22 -2.50 8.99
N LEU A 48 2.96 -2.71 10.30
CA LEU A 48 1.60 -2.85 10.82
C LEU A 48 0.75 -1.60 10.57
N LYS A 49 1.32 -0.42 10.78
CA LYS A 49 0.65 0.86 10.53
C LYS A 49 0.42 1.06 9.03
N ALA A 50 1.39 0.73 8.19
CA ALA A 50 1.23 0.78 6.73
C ALA A 50 0.10 -0.14 6.25
N ALA A 51 0.01 -1.37 6.77
CA ALA A 51 -1.05 -2.31 6.43
C ALA A 51 -2.44 -1.81 6.84
N LYS A 52 -2.57 -1.23 8.05
CA LYS A 52 -3.81 -0.61 8.52
C LYS A 52 -4.21 0.56 7.64
N ASN A 53 -3.29 1.48 7.36
CA ASN A 53 -3.56 2.65 6.52
C ASN A 53 -3.99 2.26 5.10
N LEU A 54 -3.36 1.24 4.50
CA LEU A 54 -3.75 0.74 3.18
C LEU A 54 -5.16 0.13 3.22
N THR A 55 -5.48 -0.63 4.26
CA THR A 55 -6.82 -1.22 4.44
C THR A 55 -7.89 -0.14 4.57
N ASP A 56 -7.66 0.86 5.41
CA ASP A 56 -8.57 1.99 5.59
C ASP A 56 -8.77 2.77 4.29
N LEU A 57 -7.68 3.00 3.55
CA LEU A 57 -7.74 3.64 2.22
C LEU A 57 -8.63 2.83 1.27
N LEU A 58 -8.41 1.52 1.16
CA LEU A 58 -9.17 0.65 0.26
C LEU A 58 -10.65 0.59 0.64
N LEU A 59 -10.97 0.47 1.93
CA LEU A 59 -12.35 0.53 2.43
C LEU A 59 -13.02 1.87 2.08
N GLY A 60 -12.28 2.98 2.16
CA GLY A 60 -12.75 4.30 1.75
C GLY A 60 -13.02 4.46 0.25
N LYS A 61 -12.55 3.53 -0.60
CA LYS A 61 -12.83 3.54 -2.05
C LYS A 61 -14.06 2.72 -2.44
N VAL A 62 -14.66 1.99 -1.50
CA VAL A 62 -15.87 1.20 -1.74
C VAL A 62 -17.09 2.13 -1.81
N LYS A 63 -17.87 2.05 -2.90
CA LYS A 63 -19.18 2.73 -2.98
C LYS A 63 -20.11 2.12 -1.93
N LYS A 64 -20.78 2.95 -1.13
CA LYS A 64 -21.86 2.51 -0.23
C LYS A 64 -23.08 2.04 -1.02
#